data_AF-A0A7C5ASE9-F1
#
_entry.id   AF-A0A7C5ASE9-F1
#
_cell.length_a   1.000
_cell.length_b   1.000
_cell.length_c   1.000
_cell.angle_alpha   90.00
_cell.angle_beta   90.00
_cell.angle_gamma   90.00
#
_symmetry.space_group_name_H-M   'P 1'
#
loop_
_entity.id
_entity.type
_entity.pdbx_description
1 polymer ?
#
loop_
_entity_poly.entity_id
_entity_poly.type
_entity_poly.pdbx_seq_one_letter_code
_entity_poly.pdbx_strand_id
1 'polypeptide(L)'
;MVDPSEAVVCDVLIIGCGIAGATAALHLAEENPDLRIILITKAESPLESNTYYAQGGIIYRGNEDSPEQLAEDLLRAGDYMNNRQAVEILAVEGPQLVRELLIEKYQVPFTLDANQHLERTREAAHSTSRILHVSDATG
;
A
#
# COMPACT_ATOMS: atom_id res chain seq x y z
N MET A 1 -8.58 -33.70 -18.28
CA MET A 1 -9.38 -32.48 -18.53
C MET A 1 -10.23 -32.29 -17.29
N VAL A 2 -10.18 -31.11 -16.66
CA VAL A 2 -11.00 -30.80 -15.47
C VAL A 2 -12.46 -30.72 -15.90
N ASP A 3 -13.37 -31.28 -15.12
CA ASP A 3 -14.82 -31.21 -15.37
C ASP A 3 -15.28 -29.74 -15.31
N PRO A 4 -15.94 -29.20 -16.36
CA PRO A 4 -16.45 -27.84 -16.34
C PRO A 4 -17.42 -27.54 -15.18
N SER A 5 -18.03 -28.56 -14.57
CA SER A 5 -18.88 -28.44 -13.39
C SER A 5 -18.10 -28.18 -12.09
N GLU A 6 -16.77 -28.32 -12.11
CA GLU A 6 -15.86 -27.95 -11.01
C GLU A 6 -15.19 -26.57 -11.23
N ALA A 7 -15.44 -25.92 -12.37
CA ALA A 7 -14.82 -24.64 -12.70
C ALA A 7 -15.48 -23.47 -11.96
N VAL A 8 -14.67 -22.65 -11.31
CA VAL A 8 -15.10 -21.38 -10.73
C VAL A 8 -14.99 -20.29 -11.80
N VAL A 9 -16.10 -19.62 -12.10
CA VAL A 9 -16.17 -18.54 -13.11
C VAL A 9 -16.23 -17.18 -12.41
N CYS A 10 -15.38 -16.24 -12.86
CA CYS A 10 -15.32 -14.86 -12.39
C CYS A 10 -14.91 -13.93 -13.53
N ASP A 11 -15.22 -12.64 -13.41
CA ASP A 11 -14.76 -11.61 -14.34
C ASP A 11 -13.29 -11.24 -14.05
N VAL A 12 -12.92 -11.22 -12.77
CA VAL A 12 -11.57 -10.91 -12.30
C VAL A 12 -11.13 -11.93 -11.25
N LEU A 13 -9.98 -12.58 -11.50
CA LEU A 13 -9.29 -13.43 -10.54
C LEU A 13 -8.06 -12.69 -10.00
N ILE A 14 -8.02 -12.49 -8.69
CA ILE A 14 -6.90 -11.86 -7.98
C ILE A 14 -6.19 -12.94 -7.16
N ILE A 15 -4.91 -13.12 -7.42
CA ILE A 15 -4.08 -14.12 -6.74
C ILE A 15 -3.23 -13.41 -5.68
N GLY A 16 -3.67 -13.51 -4.43
CA GLY A 16 -3.04 -12.90 -3.25
C GLY A 16 -3.97 -11.94 -2.52
N CYS A 17 -4.15 -12.17 -1.21
CA CYS A 17 -5.02 -11.35 -0.35
C CYS A 17 -4.28 -10.27 0.47
N GLY A 18 -3.02 -9.98 0.14
CA GLY A 18 -2.30 -8.84 0.74
C GLY A 18 -2.82 -7.48 0.26
N ILE A 19 -2.20 -6.38 0.70
CA ILE A 19 -2.68 -5.02 0.43
C ILE A 19 -2.94 -4.74 -1.05
N ALA A 20 -2.07 -5.20 -1.95
CA ALA A 20 -2.24 -4.97 -3.39
C ALA A 20 -3.51 -5.64 -3.94
N GLY A 21 -3.75 -6.91 -3.57
CA GLY A 21 -4.92 -7.64 -4.03
C GLY A 21 -6.21 -7.16 -3.39
N ALA A 22 -6.18 -6.87 -2.09
CA ALA A 22 -7.32 -6.32 -1.36
C ALA A 22 -7.72 -4.93 -1.90
N THR A 23 -6.77 -4.03 -2.10
CA THR A 23 -7.04 -2.69 -2.66
C THR A 23 -7.55 -2.77 -4.10
N ALA A 24 -6.97 -3.65 -4.93
CA ALA A 24 -7.45 -3.85 -6.31
C ALA A 24 -8.89 -4.38 -6.34
N ALA A 25 -9.19 -5.40 -5.53
CA ALA A 25 -10.55 -5.95 -5.43
C ALA A 25 -11.56 -4.91 -4.97
N LEU A 26 -11.21 -4.12 -3.95
CA LEU A 26 -12.08 -3.10 -3.39
C LEU A 26 -12.36 -1.99 -4.39
N HIS A 27 -11.33 -1.51 -5.08
CA HIS A 27 -11.50 -0.49 -6.12
C HIS A 27 -12.38 -0.99 -7.27
N LEU A 28 -12.16 -2.22 -7.75
CA LEU A 28 -12.98 -2.81 -8.81
C LEU A 28 -14.45 -3.00 -8.38
N ALA A 29 -14.69 -3.44 -7.15
CA ALA A 29 -16.03 -3.64 -6.62
C ALA A 29 -16.79 -2.32 -6.44
N GLU A 30 -16.09 -1.23 -6.14
CA GLU A 30 -16.68 0.11 -6.01
C GLU A 30 -17.00 0.73 -7.38
N GLU A 31 -16.12 0.58 -8.36
CA GLU A 31 -16.32 1.09 -9.72
C GLU A 31 -17.42 0.32 -10.47
N ASN A 32 -17.52 -0.99 -10.25
CA ASN A 32 -18.54 -1.82 -10.88
C ASN A 32 -19.03 -2.94 -9.94
N PRO A 33 -20.15 -2.72 -9.23
CA PRO A 33 -20.74 -3.70 -8.33
C PRO A 33 -21.20 -5.00 -8.98
N ASP A 34 -21.35 -5.04 -10.31
CA ASP A 34 -21.78 -6.22 -11.06
C ASP A 34 -20.60 -7.17 -11.37
N LEU A 35 -19.34 -6.75 -11.16
CA LEU A 35 -18.17 -7.60 -11.37
C LEU A 35 -18.12 -8.73 -10.34
N ARG A 36 -18.05 -9.96 -10.82
CA ARG A 36 -17.72 -11.12 -9.99
C ARG A 36 -16.22 -11.20 -9.82
N ILE A 37 -15.73 -10.68 -8.71
CA ILE A 37 -14.30 -10.66 -8.34
C ILE A 37 -14.03 -11.81 -7.37
N ILE A 38 -12.99 -12.61 -7.64
CA ILE A 38 -12.55 -13.69 -6.76
C ILE A 38 -11.12 -13.43 -6.32
N LEU A 39 -10.89 -13.41 -5.00
CA LEU A 39 -9.56 -13.39 -4.42
C LEU A 39 -9.22 -14.79 -3.92
N ILE A 40 -8.02 -15.26 -4.25
CA ILE A 40 -7.49 -16.51 -3.73
C ILE A 40 -6.16 -16.28 -3.03
N THR A 41 -5.89 -17.08 -2.00
CA THR A 41 -4.59 -17.14 -1.34
C THR A 41 -4.23 -18.60 -1.09
N LYS A 42 -2.92 -18.87 -1.02
CA LYS A 42 -2.42 -20.19 -0.57
C LYS A 42 -2.49 -20.38 0.94
N ALA A 43 -2.69 -19.29 1.69
CA ALA A 43 -2.73 -19.31 3.14
C ALA A 43 -4.07 -19.84 3.65
N GLU A 44 -4.09 -20.39 4.86
CA GLU A 44 -5.33 -20.90 5.48
C GLU A 44 -6.32 -19.77 5.79
N SER A 45 -5.82 -18.55 6.02
CA SER A 45 -6.60 -17.34 6.28
C SER A 45 -6.33 -16.29 5.21
N PRO A 46 -7.36 -15.56 4.72
CA PRO A 46 -7.16 -14.43 3.81
C PRO A 46 -6.39 -13.26 4.43
N LEU A 47 -6.35 -13.17 5.77
CA LEU A 47 -5.59 -12.14 6.48
C LEU A 47 -4.09 -12.46 6.56
N GLU A 48 -3.73 -13.73 6.41
CA GLU A 48 -2.34 -14.19 6.53
C GLU A 48 -1.56 -13.77 5.28
N SER A 49 -0.81 -12.68 5.42
CA SER A 49 0.04 -12.10 4.38
C SER A 49 1.14 -11.23 5.00
N ASN A 50 2.21 -10.94 4.24
CA ASN A 50 3.27 -10.04 4.70
C ASN A 50 2.77 -8.62 5.03
N THR A 51 1.64 -8.19 4.44
CA THR A 51 0.99 -6.92 4.79
C THR A 51 0.62 -6.87 6.28
N TYR A 52 0.12 -7.97 6.84
CA TYR A 52 -0.30 -8.04 8.24
C TYR A 52 0.88 -7.82 9.21
N TYR A 53 2.09 -8.23 8.80
CA TYR A 53 3.29 -8.17 9.62
C TYR A 53 4.15 -6.92 9.36
N ALA A 54 3.70 -5.98 8.53
CA ALA A 54 4.45 -4.76 8.25
C ALA A 54 4.51 -3.85 9.49
N GLN A 55 5.72 -3.41 9.89
CA GLN A 55 5.94 -2.63 11.11
C GLN A 55 6.47 -1.21 10.88
N GLY A 56 7.38 -1.01 9.92
CA GLY A 56 8.04 0.29 9.74
C GLY A 56 7.08 1.41 9.34
N GLY A 57 6.07 1.08 8.53
CA GLY A 57 5.03 2.02 8.12
C GLY A 57 4.94 2.17 6.61
N ILE A 58 4.38 3.29 6.17
CA ILE A 58 4.09 3.59 4.76
C ILE A 58 4.57 4.98 4.38
N ILE A 59 5.13 5.10 3.17
CA ILE A 59 5.59 6.38 2.62
C ILE A 59 4.38 7.31 2.42
N TYR A 60 4.50 8.52 2.95
CA TYR A 60 3.58 9.63 2.76
C TYR A 60 4.36 10.89 2.33
N ARG A 61 4.13 12.05 2.95
CA ARG A 61 4.79 13.32 2.68
C ARG A 61 5.45 13.85 3.94
N GLY A 62 6.71 14.27 3.83
CA GLY A 62 7.36 15.13 4.83
C GLY A 62 6.85 16.58 4.79
N ASN A 63 7.33 17.42 5.72
CA ASN A 63 6.93 18.83 5.81
C ASN A 63 7.50 19.69 4.67
N GLU A 64 8.77 19.45 4.32
CA GLU A 64 9.47 20.09 3.20
C GLU A 64 9.89 19.00 2.22
N ASP A 65 8.89 18.38 1.61
CA ASP A 65 9.05 17.18 0.79
C ASP A 65 8.42 17.38 -0.59
N SER A 66 8.97 16.69 -1.59
CA SER A 66 8.50 16.74 -2.96
C SER A 66 8.55 15.36 -3.63
N PRO A 67 7.71 15.12 -4.66
CA PRO A 67 7.79 13.90 -5.46
C PRO A 67 9.19 13.68 -6.06
N GLU A 68 9.88 14.74 -6.47
CA GLU A 68 11.24 14.66 -7.01
C GLU A 68 12.25 14.19 -5.96
N GLN A 69 12.14 14.69 -4.72
CA GLN A 69 12.96 14.23 -3.61
C GLN A 69 12.70 12.75 -3.28
N LEU A 70 11.42 12.33 -3.28
CA LEU A 70 11.05 10.93 -3.09
C LEU A 70 11.61 10.04 -4.20
N ALA A 71 11.44 10.47 -5.46
CA ALA A 71 11.92 9.74 -6.62
C ALA A 71 13.44 9.56 -6.56
N GLU A 72 14.20 10.59 -6.20
CA GLU A 72 15.65 10.50 -6.06
C GLU A 72 16.07 9.56 -4.92
N ASP A 73 15.37 9.61 -3.77
CA ASP A 73 15.61 8.67 -2.67
C ASP A 73 15.39 7.21 -3.13
N LEU A 74 14.33 6.95 -3.90
CA LEU A 74 14.01 5.61 -4.43
C LEU A 74 15.01 5.13 -5.50
N LEU A 75 15.41 6.03 -6.40
CA LEU A 75 16.41 5.73 -7.43
C LEU A 75 17.76 5.41 -6.80
N ARG A 76 18.22 6.25 -5.87
CA ARG A 76 19.48 6.01 -5.15
C ARG A 76 19.43 4.71 -4.34
N ALA A 77 18.32 4.41 -3.69
CA ALA A 77 18.14 3.16 -2.95
C ALA A 77 18.20 1.92 -3.84
N GLY A 78 17.74 2.02 -5.10
CA GLY A 78 17.80 0.95 -6.09
C GLY A 78 19.05 0.96 -6.98
N ASP A 79 20.09 1.71 -6.61
CA ASP A 79 21.32 1.90 -7.41
C ASP A 79 21.02 2.35 -8.86
N TYR A 80 19.95 3.15 -9.02
CA TYR A 80 19.42 3.65 -10.29
C TYR A 80 19.01 2.56 -11.31
N MET A 81 18.86 1.31 -10.85
CA MET A 81 18.41 0.17 -11.66
C MET A 81 16.88 0.02 -11.68
N ASN A 82 16.16 0.91 -11.01
CA ASN A 82 14.70 0.92 -10.97
C ASN A 82 14.10 1.21 -12.35
N ASN A 83 12.86 0.75 -12.56
CA ASN A 83 12.02 1.30 -13.62
C ASN A 83 11.64 2.75 -13.25
N ARG A 84 12.12 3.72 -14.03
CA ARG A 84 11.90 5.16 -13.75
C ARG A 84 10.43 5.55 -13.75
N GLN A 85 9.62 4.99 -14.65
CA GLN A 85 8.19 5.26 -14.72
C GLN A 85 7.47 4.77 -13.46
N ALA A 86 7.82 3.58 -12.96
CA ALA A 86 7.24 3.05 -11.72
C ALA A 86 7.62 3.91 -10.50
N VAL A 87 8.86 4.42 -10.46
CA VAL A 87 9.29 5.35 -9.40
C VAL A 87 8.51 6.65 -9.45
N GLU A 88 8.32 7.23 -10.64
CA GLU A 88 7.56 8.46 -10.81
C GLU A 88 6.10 8.31 -10.38
N ILE A 89 5.43 7.24 -10.82
CA ILE A 89 4.06 6.91 -10.39
C ILE A 89 4.00 6.82 -8.86
N LEU A 90 4.88 6.04 -8.24
CA LEU A 90 4.89 5.86 -6.79
C LEU A 90 5.13 7.19 -6.06
N ALA A 91 6.09 8.00 -6.54
CA ALA A 91 6.48 9.24 -5.90
C ALA A 91 5.37 10.31 -5.96
N VAL A 92 4.62 10.36 -7.06
CA VAL A 92 3.54 11.34 -7.28
C VAL A 92 2.23 10.85 -6.65
N GLU A 93 1.81 9.63 -6.98
CA GLU A 93 0.48 9.12 -6.63
C GLU A 93 0.44 8.48 -5.23
N GLY A 94 1.53 7.83 -4.80
CA GLY A 94 1.58 7.06 -3.56
C GLY A 94 1.14 7.87 -2.32
N PRO A 95 1.76 9.02 -2.04
CA PRO A 95 1.36 9.83 -0.89
C PRO A 95 -0.07 10.38 -1.00
N GLN A 96 -0.56 10.64 -2.21
CA GLN A 96 -1.94 11.07 -2.42
C GLN A 96 -2.92 9.94 -2.05
N LEU A 97 -2.66 8.72 -2.53
CA LEU A 97 -3.50 7.55 -2.25
C LEU A 97 -3.50 7.18 -0.75
N VAL A 98 -2.37 7.35 -0.05
CA VAL A 98 -2.33 7.16 1.41
C VAL A 98 -3.29 8.12 2.12
N ARG A 99 -3.29 9.40 1.74
CA ARG A 99 -4.23 10.37 2.32
C ARG A 99 -5.68 10.00 2.01
N GLU A 100 -6.00 9.80 0.75
CA GLU A 100 -7.39 9.61 0.32
C GLU A 100 -7.98 8.29 0.84
N LEU A 101 -7.22 7.20 0.73
CA LEU A 101 -7.71 5.88 1.13
C LEU A 101 -7.51 5.65 2.63
N LEU A 102 -6.28 5.75 3.13
CA LEU A 102 -5.98 5.29 4.48
C LEU A 102 -6.37 6.32 5.54
N ILE A 103 -6.23 7.62 5.28
CA ILE A 103 -6.54 8.67 6.26
C ILE A 103 -8.00 9.08 6.16
N GLU A 104 -8.46 9.51 4.98
CA GLU A 104 -9.77 10.12 4.82
C GLU A 104 -10.89 9.08 4.78
N LYS A 105 -10.74 8.03 3.97
CA LYS A 105 -11.79 7.03 3.75
C LYS A 105 -11.84 5.94 4.83
N TYR A 106 -10.72 5.28 5.10
CA TYR A 106 -10.66 4.15 6.05
C TYR A 106 -10.28 4.56 7.47
N GLN A 107 -9.87 5.81 7.68
CA GLN A 107 -9.59 6.37 9.00
C GLN A 107 -8.62 5.51 9.82
N VAL A 108 -7.56 5.03 9.17
CA VAL A 108 -6.49 4.26 9.81
C VAL A 108 -5.89 5.10 10.94
N PRO A 109 -5.77 4.56 12.17
CA PRO A 109 -5.35 5.31 13.34
C PRO A 109 -3.82 5.49 13.38
N PHE A 110 -3.27 6.24 12.42
CA PHE A 110 -1.85 6.60 12.41
C PHE A 110 -1.47 7.35 13.69
N THR A 111 -0.24 7.10 14.17
CA THR A 111 0.29 7.73 15.38
C THR A 111 0.36 9.25 15.22
N LEU A 112 0.03 9.97 16.30
CA LEU A 112 0.09 11.42 16.36
C LEU A 112 1.19 11.87 17.32
N ASP A 113 1.84 12.99 16.99
CA ASP A 113 2.82 13.66 17.84
C ASP A 113 2.16 14.40 19.03
N ALA A 114 2.99 15.00 19.89
CA ALA A 114 2.50 15.74 21.06
C ALA A 114 1.59 16.95 20.71
N ASN A 115 1.62 17.42 19.46
CA ASN A 115 0.81 18.52 18.95
C ASN A 115 -0.41 18.04 18.16
N GLN A 116 -0.73 16.74 18.18
CA GLN A 116 -1.83 16.11 17.44
C GLN A 116 -1.68 16.16 15.91
N HIS A 117 -0.45 16.22 15.40
CA HIS A 117 -0.17 16.05 13.98
C HIS A 117 0.28 14.61 13.70
N LEU A 118 0.14 14.16 12.46
CA LEU A 118 0.66 12.86 12.02
C LEU A 118 2.15 12.75 12.34
N GLU A 119 2.51 11.78 13.19
CA GLU A 119 3.90 11.46 13.48
C GLU A 119 4.55 10.84 12.24
N ARG A 120 5.80 11.24 11.98
CA ARG A 120 6.57 10.77 10.83
C ARG A 120 7.93 10.32 11.28
N THR A 121 8.30 9.10 10.92
CA THR A 121 9.66 8.59 11.08
C THR A 121 10.47 8.77 9.80
N ARG A 122 11.79 8.68 9.93
CA ARG A 122 12.72 8.61 8.81
C ARG A 122 13.43 7.27 8.88
N GLU A 123 13.24 6.46 7.85
CA GLU A 123 13.78 5.11 7.78
C GLU A 123 14.58 4.89 6.48
N ALA A 124 15.37 3.82 6.47
CA ALA A 124 16.10 3.34 5.30
C ALA A 124 16.88 4.46 4.57
N ALA A 125 16.65 4.61 3.27
CA ALA A 125 17.35 5.56 2.43
C ALA A 125 16.70 6.95 2.37
N HIS A 126 15.62 7.22 3.12
CA HIS A 126 14.90 8.49 2.99
C HIS A 126 15.72 9.68 3.49
N SER A 127 15.72 10.77 2.71
CA SER A 127 16.38 12.03 3.03
C SER A 127 15.59 12.88 4.06
N THR A 128 14.28 12.67 4.17
CA THR A 128 13.38 13.38 5.10
C THR A 128 12.44 12.41 5.84
N SER A 129 11.86 12.86 6.95
CA SER A 129 10.86 12.10 7.71
C SER A 129 9.53 12.11 6.97
N ARG A 130 9.13 10.96 6.42
CA ARG A 130 7.94 10.83 5.56
C ARG A 130 7.20 9.50 5.74
N ILE A 131 7.57 8.68 6.71
CA ILE A 131 6.94 7.38 6.95
C ILE A 131 5.88 7.55 8.03
N LEU A 132 4.62 7.25 7.70
CA LEU A 132 3.54 7.13 8.69
C LEU A 132 3.49 5.72 9.24
N HIS A 133 3.19 5.60 10.53
CA HIS A 133 3.06 4.31 11.22
C HIS A 133 1.88 4.34 12.18
N VAL A 134 1.44 3.15 12.59
CA VAL A 134 0.52 2.93 13.71
C VAL A 134 1.39 2.29 14.78
N SER A 135 1.42 2.88 15.99
CA SER A 135 2.19 2.50 17.20
C SER A 135 3.09 1.27 17.07
N ASP A 136 4.38 1.42 17.42
CA ASP A 136 5.23 0.24 17.49
C ASP A 136 4.60 -0.82 18.44
N ALA A 137 4.73 -2.09 18.06
CA ALA A 137 4.36 -3.20 18.92
C ALA A 137 5.52 -3.60 19.85
N THR A 138 6.59 -2.79 19.91
CA THR A 138 7.89 -3.21 20.47
C THR A 138 8.44 -2.34 21.59
N GLY A 139 7.84 -1.18 21.89
CA GLY A 139 8.19 -0.27 22.99
C GLY A 139 9.31 0.71 22.69
#